data_AF-A0A929K6A7-F1
#
_entry.id   AF-A0A929K6A7-F1
#
_cell.length_a   1.000
_cell.length_b   1.000
_cell.length_c   1.000
_cell.angle_alpha   90.00
_cell.angle_beta   90.00
_cell.angle_gamma   90.00
#
_symmetry.space_group_name_H-M   'P 1'
#
loop_
_entity.id
_entity.type
_entity.pdbx_description
1 polymer ?
#
loop_
_entity_poly.entity_id
_entity_poly.type
_entity_poly.pdbx_seq_one_letter_code
_entity_poly.pdbx_strand_id
1 'polypeptide(L)' 'MARAANTGISAFILANGKIVDKSELFAREVLQKEIQLKHKKTFYSQLGNIFAILLLVVTIIKFFWILIKRR' A
#
# COMPACT_ATOMS: atom_id res chain seq x y z
N MET A 1 5.32 -6.79 -7.88
CA MET A 1 5.67 -5.50 -8.51
C MET A 1 7.13 -5.55 -8.90
N ALA A 2 7.45 -5.31 -10.17
CA ALA A 2 8.80 -5.01 -10.61
C ALA A 2 8.94 -3.49 -10.68
N ARG A 3 9.89 -2.92 -9.94
CA ARG A 3 10.19 -1.49 -9.93
C ARG A 3 11.53 -1.29 -10.63
N ALA A 4 11.54 -0.50 -11.70
CA ALA A 4 12.76 -0.07 -12.37
C ALA A 4 12.92 1.45 -12.19
N ALA A 5 14.10 1.87 -11.77
CA ALA A 5 14.46 3.26 -11.58
C ALA A 5 15.87 3.49 -12.14
N ASN A 6 16.12 4.67 -12.72
CA ASN A 6 17.40 4.98 -13.37
C ASN A 6 18.54 5.16 -12.36
N THR A 7 18.33 6.01 -11.35
CA THR A 7 19.30 6.27 -10.26
C THR A 7 18.74 5.92 -8.88
N GLY A 8 17.42 5.73 -8.82
CA GLY A 8 16.73 5.26 -7.62
C GLY A 8 16.86 3.75 -7.44
N ILE A 9 16.31 3.25 -6.33
CA ILE A 9 16.31 1.82 -6.02
C ILE A 9 15.35 1.09 -6.97
N SER A 10 15.91 0.26 -7.86
CA SER A 10 15.18 -0.77 -8.58
C SER A 10 14.96 -1.97 -7.66
N ALA A 11 13.81 -2.64 -7.74
CA ALA A 11 13.48 -3.72 -6.81
C ALA A 11 12.37 -4.67 -7.30
N PHE A 12 12.41 -5.90 -6.80
CA PHE A 12 11.30 -6.85 -6.87
C PHE A 12 10.56 -6.92 -5.53
N ILE A 13 9.26 -6.63 -5.58
CA ILE A 13 8.40 -6.51 -4.39
C ILE A 13 7.26 -7.53 -4.50
N LEU A 14 7.12 -8.40 -3.50
CA LEU A 14 6.05 -9.40 -3.40
C LEU A 14 4.69 -8.75 -3.10
N ALA A 15 3.61 -9.50 -3.30
CA ALA A 15 2.23 -9.03 -3.06
C ALA A 15 1.94 -8.63 -1.60
N ASN A 16 2.75 -9.07 -0.64
CA ASN A 16 2.67 -8.68 0.77
C ASN A 16 3.58 -7.48 1.12
N GLY A 17 4.22 -6.85 0.12
CA GLY A 17 5.12 -5.72 0.31
C GLY A 17 6.58 -6.08 0.63
N LYS A 18 6.92 -7.37 0.78
CA LYS A 18 8.31 -7.78 1.03
C LYS A 18 9.19 -7.51 -0.20
N ILE A 19 10.30 -6.81 0.00
CA ILE A 19 11.37 -6.66 -0.99
C ILE A 19 12.19 -7.94 -1.01
N VAL A 20 12.28 -8.59 -2.16
CA VAL A 20 13.03 -9.86 -2.33
C VAL A 20 14.33 -9.70 -3.09
N ASP A 21 14.51 -8.55 -3.74
CA ASP A 21 15.74 -8.17 -4.43
C ASP A 21 15.71 -6.67 -4.71
N LYS A 22 16.87 -6.01 -4.69
CA LYS A 22 16.99 -4.56 -4.90
C LYS A 22 18.39 -4.16 -5.35
N SER A 23 18.48 -3.04 -6.08
CA SER A 23 19.74 -2.36 -6.38
C SER A 23 20.14 -1.41 -5.25
N GLU A 24 21.39 -0.96 -5.28
CA GLU A 24 21.81 0.23 -4.53
C GLU A 24 21.35 1.53 -5.23
N LEU A 25 21.51 2.66 -4.53
CA LEU A 25 21.26 3.99 -5.09
C LEU A 25 22.43 4.39 -6.00
N PHE A 26 22.12 4.99 -7.16
CA PHE A 26 23.11 5.42 -8.15
C PHE A 26 24.03 4.31 -8.68
N ALA A 27 23.66 3.04 -8.49
CA ALA A 27 24.43 1.90 -8.95
C ALA A 27 24.02 1.48 -10.36
N ARG A 28 25.01 1.04 -11.15
CA ARG A 28 24.79 0.48 -12.49
C ARG A 28 24.74 -1.04 -12.38
N GLU A 29 23.53 -1.59 -12.26
CA GLU A 29 23.30 -3.01 -11.98
C GLU A 29 22.15 -3.57 -12.82
N VAL A 30 22.11 -4.89 -12.95
CA VAL A 30 21.01 -5.63 -13.60
C VAL A 30 20.38 -6.55 -12.56
N LEU A 31 19.08 -6.41 -12.35
CA LEU A 31 18.29 -7.27 -11.48
C LEU A 31 17.47 -8.24 -12.33
N GLN A 32 17.61 -9.54 -12.07
CA GLN A 32 16.87 -10.59 -12.75
C GLN A 32 16.24 -11.56 -11.74
N LYS A 33 14.93 -11.73 -11.82
CA LYS A 33 14.17 -12.60 -10.92
C LYS A 33 12.95 -13.19 -11.64
N GLU A 34 12.67 -14.47 -11.37
CA GLU A 34 11.39 -15.06 -11.72
C GLU A 34 10.33 -14.66 -10.69
N ILE A 35 9.14 -14.26 -11.17
CA ILE A 35 8.04 -13.80 -10.32
C ILE A 35 6.78 -14.58 -10.66
N GLN A 36 6.16 -15.16 -9.63
CA GLN A 36 4.86 -15.80 -9.77
C GLN A 36 3.74 -14.76 -9.83
N LEU A 37 2.92 -14.80 -10.87
CA LEU A 37 1.73 -13.97 -10.99
C LEU A 37 0.61 -14.51 -10.11
N LYS A 38 0.01 -13.64 -9.28
CA LYS A 38 -1.16 -13.97 -8.45
C LYS A 38 -2.36 -13.17 -8.92
N HIS A 39 -3.48 -13.84 -9.14
CA HIS A 39 -4.73 -13.22 -9.62
C HIS A 39 -5.75 -12.92 -8.51
N LYS A 40 -5.44 -13.28 -7.25
CA LYS A 40 -6.36 -13.08 -6.13
C LYS A 40 -6.46 -11.59 -5.76
N LYS A 41 -7.65 -11.01 -5.88
CA LYS A 41 -7.95 -9.67 -5.38
C LYS A 41 -8.02 -9.67 -3.85
N THR A 42 -7.51 -8.60 -3.22
CA THR A 42 -7.62 -8.39 -1.77
C THR A 42 -8.95 -7.71 -1.45
N PHE A 43 -9.38 -7.77 -0.18
CA PHE A 43 -10.54 -7.03 0.33
C PHE A 43 -10.49 -5.54 -0.07
N TYR A 44 -9.33 -4.90 0.11
CA TYR A 44 -9.14 -3.50 -0.25
C TYR A 44 -9.23 -3.27 -1.77
N SER A 45 -8.71 -4.17 -2.60
CA SER A 45 -8.84 -4.06 -4.06
C SER A 45 -10.29 -4.21 -4.55
N GLN A 46 -11.17 -4.84 -3.77
CA GLN A 46 -12.58 -5.04 -4.11
C GLN A 46 -13.48 -3.91 -3.60
N LEU A 47 -13.25 -3.43 -2.38
CA LEU A 47 -14.12 -2.45 -1.70
C LEU A 47 -13.51 -1.06 -1.59
N GLY A 48 -12.22 -0.90 -1.89
CA GLY A 48 -11.49 0.36 -1.78
C GLY A 48 -11.60 0.95 -0.37
N ASN A 49 -11.81 2.26 -0.33
CA ASN A 49 -11.85 3.04 0.91
C ASN A 49 -13.22 3.02 1.62
N ILE A 50 -14.22 2.27 1.14
CA ILE A 50 -15.59 2.30 1.69
C ILE A 50 -15.57 1.99 3.21
N PHE A 51 -14.84 0.95 3.62
CA PHE A 51 -14.73 0.59 5.03
C PHE A 51 -14.10 1.70 5.88
N ALA A 52 -13.01 2.31 5.40
CA ALA A 52 -12.35 3.40 6.09
C ALA A 52 -13.24 4.66 6.19
N ILE A 53 -13.97 4.99 5.13
CA ILE A 53 -14.93 6.11 5.10
C ILE A 53 -16.07 5.87 6.11
N LEU A 54 -16.62 4.66 6.18
CA LEU A 54 -17.66 4.32 7.17
C LEU A 54 -17.17 4.54 8.60
N LEU A 55 -15.96 4.06 8.93
CA LEU A 55 -15.36 4.28 10.24
C LEU A 55 -15.11 5.76 10.53
N LEU A 56 -14.65 6.52 9.53
CA LEU A 56 -14.42 7.95 9.65
C LEU A 56 -15.73 8.70 9.95
N VAL A 57 -16.81 8.39 9.23
CA VAL A 57 -18.14 9.00 9.45
C VAL A 57 -18.64 8.71 10.86
N VAL A 58 -18.58 7.46 11.32
CA VAL A 58 -18.98 7.09 12.70
C VAL A 58 -18.17 7.84 13.75
N THR A 59 -16.85 7.98 13.52
CA THR A 59 -15.95 8.71 14.42
C THR A 59 -16.31 10.19 14.48
N ILE A 60 -16.56 10.82 13.32
CA ILE A 60 -16.96 12.23 13.22
C ILE A 60 -18.29 12.47 13.92
N ILE A 61 -19.29 11.61 13.71
CA ILE A 61 -20.60 11.72 14.37
C ILE A 61 -20.45 11.65 15.89
N LYS A 62 -19.68 10.68 16.41
CA LYS A 62 -19.44 10.57 17.86
C LYS A 62 -18.69 11.77 18.40
N PHE A 63 -17.69 12.27 17.68
CA PHE A 63 -16.91 13.44 18.07
C PHE A 63 -17.82 14.68 18.20
N PHE A 64 -18.66 14.95 17.21
CA PHE A 64 -19.62 16.06 17.28
C PHE A 64 -20.67 15.86 18.37
N TRP A 65 -21.17 14.63 18.58
CA TRP A 65 -22.13 14.35 19.65
C TRP A 65 -21.56 14.67 21.04
N ILE A 66 -20.29 14.31 21.28
CA ILE A 66 -19.58 14.64 22.53
C ILE A 66 -19.41 16.15 22.67
N LEU A 67 -19.03 16.86 21.59
CA LEU A 67 -18.87 18.32 21.63
C LEU A 67 -20.17 19.06 21.93
N ILE A 68 -21.28 18.63 21.34
CA ILE A 68 -22.60 19.22 21.58
C ILE A 68 -23.05 18.93 23.01
N LYS A 69 -22.85 17.72 23.53
CA LYS A 69 -23.21 17.34 24.91
C LYS A 69 -22.35 18.02 25.98
N ARG A 70 -21.13 18.44 25.63
CA ARG A 70 -20.18 19.10 26.55
C ARG A 70 -20.43 20.61 26.67
N ARG A 71 -21.15 21.22 25.73
CA ARG A 71 -21.72 22.56 25.88
C ARG A 71 -23.04 22.48 26.63
#